data_AF-A0A512MHY0-F1
#
_entry.id   AF-A0A512MHY0-F1
#
_cell.length_a   1.000
_cell.length_b   1.000
_cell.length_c   1.000
_cell.angle_alpha   90.00
_cell.angle_beta   90.00
_cell.angle_gamma   90.00
#
_symmetry.space_group_name_H-M   'P 1'
#
loop_
_entity.id
_entity.type
_entity.pdbx_description
1 polymer ?
#
loop_
_entity_poly.entity_id
_entity_poly.type
_entity_poly.pdbx_seq_one_letter_code
_entity_poly.pdbx_strand_id
1 'polypeptide(L)'
;MIPWLRSLFTTSVTIEGTDTHGYIYGINYRPLYAHITRIPGVILPRRPHYLWTGSGTYAEFILNGHTIQIEGDPYEDALWISPKDGQPHPDEIRNICEHLEQQVSSQHC
;
A
#
# COMPACT_ATOMS: atom_id res chain seq x y z
N MET A 1 5.40 31.84 -12.14
CA MET A 1 5.03 30.48 -11.70
C MET A 1 6.32 29.67 -11.68
N ILE A 2 6.89 29.41 -10.50
CA ILE A 2 8.29 28.98 -10.42
C ILE A 2 8.36 27.44 -10.54
N PRO A 3 9.03 26.85 -11.55
CA PRO A 3 9.02 25.40 -11.83
C PRO A 3 9.86 24.52 -10.88
N TRP A 4 10.58 25.14 -9.95
CA TRP A 4 11.60 24.53 -9.10
C TRP A 4 11.12 23.70 -7.90
N LEU A 5 9.81 23.49 -7.71
CA LEU A 5 9.26 22.65 -6.63
C LEU A 5 8.83 21.25 -7.09
N ARG A 6 9.21 20.80 -8.29
CA ARG A 6 8.97 19.43 -8.76
C ARG A 6 10.10 18.45 -8.47
N SER A 7 11.17 18.88 -7.80
CA SER A 7 12.36 18.05 -7.58
C SER A 7 12.83 18.12 -6.14
N LEU A 8 12.13 17.41 -5.26
CA LEU A 8 12.73 16.78 -4.10
C LEU A 8 12.01 15.42 -3.98
N PHE A 9 12.77 14.33 -4.09
CA PHE A 9 12.33 12.94 -3.92
C PHE A 9 11.59 12.33 -5.12
N THR A 10 12.35 11.98 -6.17
CA THR A 10 12.04 10.78 -6.94
C THR A 10 12.38 9.58 -6.06
N THR A 11 11.63 9.35 -4.99
CA THR A 11 11.76 8.10 -4.24
C THR A 11 11.23 7.02 -5.16
N SER A 12 12.12 6.21 -5.72
CA SER A 12 11.71 5.05 -6.50
C SER A 12 10.87 4.16 -5.58
N VAL A 13 9.58 4.06 -5.86
CA VAL A 13 8.70 3.15 -5.13
C VAL A 13 9.06 1.74 -5.58
N THR A 14 9.59 0.95 -4.66
CA THR A 14 9.90 -0.47 -4.90
C THR A 14 8.78 -1.31 -4.30
N ILE A 15 8.28 -2.26 -5.07
CA ILE A 15 7.21 -3.15 -4.66
C ILE A 15 7.76 -4.58 -4.76
N GLU A 16 7.70 -5.31 -3.66
CA GLU A 16 8.10 -6.72 -3.61
C GLU A 16 6.92 -7.56 -3.13
N GLY A 17 6.37 -8.37 -4.02
CA GLY A 17 5.25 -9.26 -3.73
C GLY A 17 5.70 -10.69 -3.43
N THR A 18 5.06 -11.31 -2.44
CA THR A 18 5.05 -12.76 -2.20
C THR A 18 3.61 -13.27 -2.23
N ASP A 19 3.42 -14.58 -2.16
CA ASP A 19 2.08 -15.19 -2.10
C ASP A 19 1.28 -14.85 -0.82
N THR A 20 1.95 -14.28 0.18
CA THR A 20 1.34 -13.99 1.48
C THR A 20 1.35 -12.51 1.83
N HIS A 21 2.29 -11.75 1.26
CA HIS A 21 2.63 -10.42 1.73
C HIS A 21 3.21 -9.56 0.61
N GLY A 22 2.99 -8.25 0.64
CA GLY A 22 3.67 -7.26 -0.20
C GLY A 22 4.46 -6.26 0.63
N TYR A 23 5.70 -5.97 0.24
CA TYR A 23 6.52 -4.90 0.81
C TYR A 23 6.56 -3.73 -0.15
N ILE A 24 6.38 -2.52 0.38
CA ILE A 24 6.36 -1.30 -0.41
C ILE A 24 7.28 -0.28 0.23
N TYR A 25 8.33 0.09 -0.51
CA TYR A 25 9.36 1.03 -0.08
C TYR A 25 9.17 2.38 -0.76
N GLY A 26 9.63 3.45 -0.11
CA GLY A 26 9.76 4.76 -0.73
C GLY A 26 8.45 5.54 -0.93
N ILE A 27 7.33 5.04 -0.41
CA ILE A 27 6.04 5.74 -0.41
C ILE A 27 5.49 5.86 1.01
N ASN A 28 5.01 7.06 1.36
CA ASN A 28 4.33 7.25 2.63
C ASN A 28 2.96 6.57 2.65
N TYR A 29 2.48 6.26 3.84
CA TYR A 29 1.17 5.63 4.05
C TYR A 29 0.00 6.37 3.36
N ARG A 30 -0.06 7.71 3.47
CA ARG A 30 -1.18 8.51 2.92
C ARG A 30 -1.31 8.37 1.40
N PRO A 31 -0.26 8.60 0.59
CA PRO A 31 -0.36 8.38 -0.85
C PRO A 31 -0.62 6.91 -1.20
N LEU A 32 0.00 5.95 -0.52
CA LEU A 32 -0.29 4.52 -0.72
C LEU A 32 -1.77 4.20 -0.52
N TYR A 33 -2.35 4.66 0.59
CA TYR A 33 -3.76 4.46 0.90
C TYR A 33 -4.66 5.04 -0.21
N ALA A 34 -4.35 6.25 -0.68
CA ALA A 34 -5.10 6.86 -1.78
C ALA A 34 -5.03 6.04 -3.08
N HIS A 35 -3.89 5.41 -3.38
CA HIS A 35 -3.75 4.50 -4.52
C HIS A 35 -4.58 3.22 -4.35
N ILE A 36 -4.52 2.59 -3.18
CA ILE A 36 -5.29 1.38 -2.87
C ILE A 36 -6.80 1.62 -2.96
N THR A 37 -7.29 2.78 -2.52
CA THR A 37 -8.73 3.11 -2.62
C THR A 37 -9.27 3.18 -4.06
N ARG A 38 -8.39 3.19 -5.06
CA ARG A 38 -8.75 3.21 -6.48
C ARG A 38 -8.75 1.82 -7.13
N ILE A 39 -8.31 0.78 -6.42
CA ILE A 39 -8.35 -0.59 -6.91
C ILE A 39 -9.82 -1.03 -7.01
N PRO A 40 -10.29 -1.48 -8.20
CA PRO A 40 -11.65 -1.98 -8.34
C PRO A 40 -11.92 -3.16 -7.39
N GLY A 41 -13.03 -3.11 -6.65
CA GLY A 41 -13.40 -4.15 -5.69
C GLY A 41 -12.90 -3.91 -4.26
N VAL A 42 -12.08 -2.87 -4.03
CA VAL A 42 -11.73 -2.44 -2.67
C VAL A 42 -12.94 -1.80 -1.97
N ILE A 43 -13.24 -2.30 -0.77
CA ILE A 43 -14.26 -1.77 0.13
C ILE A 43 -13.56 -1.26 1.38
N LEU A 44 -13.74 0.01 1.67
CA LEU A 44 -13.22 0.60 2.91
C LEU A 44 -14.17 0.28 4.07
N PRO A 45 -13.64 -0.14 5.24
CA PRO A 45 -14.47 -0.32 6.41
C PRO A 45 -15.13 1.02 6.80
N ARG A 46 -16.37 0.96 7.29
CA ARG A 46 -17.17 2.14 7.71
C ARG A 46 -16.45 3.03 8.71
N ARG A 47 -15.50 2.49 9.46
CA ARG A 47 -14.58 3.25 10.31
C ARG A 47 -13.17 2.94 9.86
N PRO A 48 -12.41 3.92 9.35
CA PRO A 48 -11.00 3.70 9.11
C PRO A 48 -10.30 3.48 10.46
N HIS A 49 -9.74 2.28 10.63
CA HIS A 49 -8.92 1.96 11.78
C HIS A 49 -7.54 2.55 11.55
N TYR A 50 -7.39 3.85 11.78
CA TYR A 50 -6.07 4.48 11.86
C TYR A 50 -5.49 4.19 13.25
N LEU A 51 -4.79 3.08 13.43
CA LEU A 51 -4.06 2.82 14.68
C LEU A 51 -2.65 3.39 14.54
N TRP A 52 -2.54 4.70 14.80
CA TRP A 52 -1.24 5.33 14.98
C TRP A 52 -0.63 4.90 16.31
N THR A 53 0.21 3.88 16.28
CA THR A 53 1.21 3.61 17.31
C THR A 53 2.51 3.22 16.62
N GLY A 54 3.67 3.56 17.21
CA GLY A 54 5.01 3.54 16.58
C GLY A 54 5.55 2.21 16.06
N SER A 55 4.69 1.22 15.81
CA SER A 55 4.97 -0.09 15.18
C SER A 55 3.67 -0.75 14.64
N GLY A 56 2.61 0.02 14.35
CA GLY A 56 1.23 -0.47 14.26
C GLY A 56 0.56 -0.43 12.88
N THR A 57 -0.57 -1.12 12.79
CA THR A 57 -1.45 -1.20 11.61
C THR A 57 -1.98 0.18 11.21
N TYR A 58 -1.65 0.63 10.01
CA TYR A 58 -2.02 1.93 9.47
C TYR A 58 -3.40 1.97 8.81
N ALA A 59 -3.83 0.87 8.19
CA ALA A 59 -5.14 0.78 7.55
C ALA A 59 -5.60 -0.66 7.36
N GLU A 60 -6.91 -0.81 7.19
CA GLU A 60 -7.56 -2.05 6.76
C GLU A 60 -8.51 -1.73 5.60
N PHE A 61 -8.64 -2.67 4.68
CA PHE A 61 -9.58 -2.65 3.58
C PHE A 61 -10.01 -4.07 3.21
N ILE A 62 -11.15 -4.20 2.55
CA ILE A 62 -11.65 -5.49 2.08
C ILE A 62 -11.46 -5.56 0.58
N LEU A 63 -10.88 -6.65 0.07
CA LEU A 63 -10.74 -6.95 -1.35
C LEU A 63 -11.25 -8.37 -1.57
N ASN A 64 -12.19 -8.56 -2.50
CA ASN A 64 -12.81 -9.88 -2.78
C ASN A 64 -13.41 -10.59 -1.55
N GLY A 65 -13.78 -9.84 -0.51
CA GLY A 65 -14.29 -10.41 0.75
C GLY A 65 -13.20 -10.74 1.78
N HIS A 66 -11.93 -10.56 1.44
CA HIS A 66 -10.78 -10.75 2.33
C HIS A 66 -10.35 -9.43 2.96
N THR A 67 -10.09 -9.44 4.26
CA THR A 67 -9.59 -8.24 4.96
C THR A 67 -8.08 -8.19 4.81
N ILE A 68 -7.60 -7.13 4.16
CA ILE A 68 -6.20 -6.81 3.97
C ILE A 68 -5.84 -5.65 4.88
N GLN A 69 -4.66 -5.70 5.47
CA GLN A 69 -4.13 -4.68 6.35
C GLN A 69 -2.82 -4.11 5.81
N ILE A 70 -2.54 -2.85 6.17
CA ILE A 70 -1.29 -2.16 5.91
C ILE A 70 -0.65 -1.88 7.25
N GLU A 71 0.60 -2.28 7.43
CA GLU A 71 1.38 -2.10 8.65
C GLU A 71 2.70 -1.41 8.33
N GLY A 72 3.29 -0.76 9.31
CA GLY A 72 4.66 -0.28 9.20
C GLY A 72 5.62 -1.37 9.55
N ASP A 73 6.61 -1.61 8.71
CA ASP A 73 7.76 -2.40 9.11
C ASP A 73 8.58 -1.59 10.14
N PRO A 74 8.82 -2.12 11.34
CA PRO A 74 9.58 -1.41 12.37
C PRO A 74 11.10 -1.44 12.14
N TYR A 75 11.59 -2.23 11.20
CA TYR A 75 13.02 -2.45 10.92
C TYR A 75 13.48 -1.80 9.62
N GLU A 76 12.66 -1.93 8.58
CA GLU A 76 12.89 -1.33 7.27
C GLU A 76 11.84 -0.23 7.08
N ASP A 77 12.18 0.94 6.53
CA ASP A 77 11.24 2.06 6.31
C ASP A 77 10.26 1.71 5.15
N ALA A 78 9.47 0.67 5.38
CA ALA A 78 8.65 -0.04 4.44
C ALA A 78 7.22 -0.19 4.98
N LEU A 79 6.28 -0.32 4.05
CA LEU A 79 4.89 -0.61 4.35
C LEU A 79 4.60 -2.06 3.98
N TRP A 80 4.10 -2.81 4.95
CA TRP A 80 3.72 -4.20 4.80
C TRP A 80 2.24 -4.29 4.48
N ILE A 81 1.90 -4.95 3.37
CA ILE A 81 0.53 -5.35 3.03
C ILE A 81 0.39 -6.84 3.29
N SER A 82 -0.60 -7.21 4.09
CA SER A 82 -0.85 -8.59 4.49
C SER A 82 -2.34 -8.87 4.68
N PRO A 83 -2.79 -10.12 4.49
CA PRO A 83 -4.12 -10.51 4.91
C PRO A 83 -4.21 -10.61 6.43
N LYS A 84 -5.28 -10.05 7.00
CA LYS A 84 -5.49 -9.99 8.44
C LYS A 84 -5.87 -11.34 9.07
N ASP A 85 -6.48 -12.23 8.29
CA ASP A 85 -6.90 -13.55 8.75
C ASP A 85 -5.73 -14.54 8.91
N GLY A 86 -4.52 -14.12 8.54
CA GLY A 86 -3.30 -14.94 8.59
C GLY A 86 -3.27 -16.07 7.55
N GLN A 87 -4.21 -16.09 6.60
CA GLN A 87 -4.21 -17.03 5.48
C GLN A 87 -3.52 -16.39 4.26
N PRO A 88 -2.83 -17.18 3.42
CA PRO A 88 -2.31 -16.69 2.16
C PRO A 88 -3.45 -16.32 1.19
N HIS A 89 -3.44 -15.09 0.69
CA HIS A 89 -4.34 -14.60 -0.36
C HIS A 89 -3.52 -14.06 -1.54
N PRO A 90 -2.87 -14.95 -2.30
CA PRO A 90 -1.86 -14.58 -3.29
C PRO A 90 -2.42 -13.73 -4.43
N ASP A 91 -3.68 -13.93 -4.81
CA ASP A 91 -4.30 -13.20 -5.91
C ASP A 91 -4.65 -11.76 -5.50
N GLU A 92 -5.13 -11.56 -4.28
CA GLU A 92 -5.39 -10.23 -3.70
C GLU A 92 -4.09 -9.43 -3.57
N ILE A 93 -3.05 -10.03 -3.00
CA ILE A 93 -1.74 -9.39 -2.84
C ILE A 93 -1.12 -9.07 -4.20
N ARG A 94 -1.17 -10.01 -5.16
CA ARG A 94 -0.68 -9.78 -6.53
C ARG A 94 -1.43 -8.63 -7.20
N ASN A 95 -2.76 -8.61 -7.13
CA ASN A 95 -3.57 -7.54 -7.72
C ASN A 95 -3.21 -6.16 -7.15
N ILE A 96 -3.02 -6.08 -5.82
CA ILE A 96 -2.58 -4.83 -5.18
C ILE A 96 -1.20 -4.41 -5.71
N CYS A 97 -0.22 -5.32 -5.74
CA CYS A 97 1.12 -5.02 -6.25
C CYS A 97 1.10 -4.57 -7.72
N GLU A 98 0.42 -5.30 -8.60
CA GLU A 98 0.30 -4.97 -10.02
C GLU A 98 -0.35 -3.60 -10.24
N HIS A 99 -1.41 -3.27 -9.48
CA HIS A 99 -2.06 -1.96 -9.58
C HIS A 99 -1.13 -0.82 -9.16
N LEU A 100 -0.37 -1.03 -8.08
CA LEU A 100 0.57 -0.03 -7.58
C LEU A 100 1.74 0.17 -8.56
N GLU A 101 2.29 -0.91 -9.13
CA GLU A 101 3.34 -0.86 -10.16
C GLU A 101 2.90 -0.06 -11.39
N GLN A 102 1.66 -0.26 -11.86
CA GLN A 102 1.10 0.48 -12.98
C GLN A 102 0.99 1.98 -12.69
N GLN A 103 0.61 2.34 -11.45
CA GLN A 103 0.46 3.74 -11.06
C GLN A 103 1.80 4.45 -10.87
N VAL A 104 2.80 3.77 -10.33
CA VAL A 104 4.18 4.29 -10.24
C VAL A 104 4.76 4.48 -11.63
N SER A 105 4.61 3.50 -12.52
CA SER A 105 5.08 3.58 -13.91
C SER A 105 4.41 4.72 -14.69
N SER A 106 3.12 4.95 -14.46
CA SER A 106 2.36 6.03 -15.12
C SER A 106 2.73 7.44 -14.65
N GLN A 107 3.36 7.59 -13.49
CA GLN A 107 3.85 8.89 -12.99
C GLN A 107 5.20 9.30 -13.59
N HIS A 108 5.87 8.39 -14.31
CA HIS A 108 7.13 8.63 -15.00
C HIS A 108 6.98 8.97 -16.50
N CYS A 109 5.75 9.03 -17.03
CA CYS A 109 5.45 9.46 -18.41
C CYS A 109 4.93 10.91 -18.49
#